data_AF-A0A9D0A9J2-F1
#
_entry.id   AF-A0A9D0A9J2-F1
#
_cell.length_a   1.000
_cell.length_b   1.000
_cell.length_c   1.000
_cell.angle_alpha   90.00
_cell.angle_beta   90.00
_cell.angle_gamma   90.00
#
_symmetry.space_group_name_H-M   'P 1'
#
loop_
_entity.id
_entity.type
_entity.pdbx_description
1 polymer ?
#
loop_
_entity_poly.entity_id
_entity_poly.type
_entity_poly.pdbx_seq_one_letter_code
_entity_poly.pdbx_strand_id
1 'polypeptide(L)'
;MKTLLSVLFLCCIPVVALAAGFVVDHTSTDLSVIPDTWITKAKADLHIVYEHTSHGSQLISGMDGLKNFPDYNGKYNWSNTSSGDAASLSLKNHDDLSPNDLSQGDRDNDGNTYADWADSTAAFLEKTEHYHVNVVLWSWCNIAHHDIPRYLRSMEWLIGLFGKGGSHARAALHPVQFVFITGHANGGGENDSSDAQNRLIREHCRTHDRILFDFADMENYDPDNNYYLDKKVTDALFYDKTHSHDANWASEYLARHPGEELYRLTKGEGSYRGIT
;
A
#
# COMPACT_ATOMS: atom_id res chain seq x y z
N MET A 1 -59.79 37.80 -12.71
CA MET A 1 -59.78 36.60 -11.86
C MET A 1 -58.67 35.69 -12.36
N LYS A 2 -57.81 35.21 -11.44
CA LYS A 2 -56.70 34.24 -11.61
C LYS A 2 -55.34 34.81 -12.06
N THR A 3 -54.57 35.28 -11.07
CA THR A 3 -53.11 35.40 -11.13
C THR A 3 -52.51 34.04 -10.75
N LEU A 4 -51.71 33.43 -11.63
CA LEU A 4 -51.03 32.16 -11.38
C LEU A 4 -49.71 32.44 -10.65
N LEU A 5 -49.54 31.91 -9.44
CA LEU A 5 -48.27 31.94 -8.71
C LEU A 5 -47.50 30.66 -9.04
N SER A 6 -46.42 30.77 -9.82
CA SER A 6 -45.48 29.67 -10.04
C SER A 6 -44.49 29.60 -8.88
N VAL A 7 -44.58 28.56 -8.07
CA VAL A 7 -43.59 28.26 -7.02
C VAL A 7 -42.49 27.40 -7.65
N LEU A 8 -41.29 27.97 -7.79
CA LEU A 8 -40.11 27.25 -8.24
C LEU A 8 -39.51 26.49 -7.05
N PHE A 9 -39.64 25.17 -7.04
CA PHE A 9 -38.99 24.31 -6.04
C PHE A 9 -37.51 24.17 -6.42
N LEU A 10 -36.64 24.91 -5.72
CA LEU A 10 -35.19 24.77 -5.84
C LEU A 10 -34.80 23.48 -5.09
N CYS A 11 -34.65 22.38 -5.82
CA CYS A 11 -34.14 21.13 -5.27
C CYS A 11 -32.64 21.31 -5.01
N CYS A 12 -32.25 21.55 -3.75
CA CYS A 12 -30.85 21.49 -3.33
C CYS A 12 -30.37 20.04 -3.45
N ILE A 13 -29.73 19.70 -4.56
CA ILE A 13 -28.96 18.46 -4.66
C ILE A 13 -27.76 18.62 -3.74
N PRO A 14 -27.59 17.78 -2.69
CA PRO A 14 -26.39 17.82 -1.88
C PRO A 14 -25.20 17.47 -2.76
N VAL A 15 -24.22 18.37 -2.85
CA VAL A 15 -22.90 18.03 -3.37
C VAL A 15 -22.28 17.10 -2.32
N VAL A 16 -22.35 15.79 -2.58
CA VAL A 16 -21.56 14.82 -1.83
C VAL A 16 -20.12 15.09 -2.23
N ALA A 17 -19.34 15.68 -1.32
CA ALA A 17 -17.90 15.69 -1.46
C ALA A 17 -17.49 14.21 -1.53
N LEU A 18 -16.94 13.79 -2.67
CA LEU A 18 -16.30 12.49 -2.78
C LEU A 18 -15.19 12.49 -1.73
N ALA A 19 -15.30 11.60 -0.73
CA ALA A 19 -14.22 11.36 0.18
C ALA A 19 -13.01 10.97 -0.67
N ALA A 20 -11.95 11.76 -0.61
CA ALA A 20 -10.67 11.36 -1.19
C ALA A 20 -10.07 10.39 -0.17
N GLY A 21 -10.09 9.09 -0.49
CA GLY A 21 -9.42 8.08 0.34
C GLY A 21 -7.98 8.50 0.62
N PHE A 22 -7.41 8.02 1.72
CA PHE A 22 -6.00 8.28 2.03
C PHE A 22 -5.12 7.48 1.08
N VAL A 23 -4.49 8.15 0.11
CA VAL A 23 -3.63 7.51 -0.90
C VAL A 23 -2.18 7.90 -0.65
N VAL A 24 -1.28 6.92 -0.64
CA VAL A 24 0.17 7.08 -0.64
C VAL A 24 0.70 6.55 -1.96
N ASP A 25 1.24 7.42 -2.80
CA ASP A 25 1.61 7.17 -4.20
C ASP A 25 2.94 7.87 -4.56
N HIS A 26 3.32 7.98 -5.84
CA HIS A 26 4.58 8.61 -6.25
C HIS A 26 4.72 10.07 -5.79
N THR A 27 3.61 10.77 -5.52
CA THR A 27 3.59 12.15 -5.04
C THR A 27 3.85 12.29 -3.54
N SER A 28 3.86 11.16 -2.82
CA SER A 28 4.04 11.08 -1.36
C SER A 28 5.48 10.72 -0.95
N THR A 29 6.46 11.03 -1.78
CA THR A 29 7.86 10.58 -1.65
C THR A 29 8.81 11.61 -1.01
N ASP A 30 8.38 12.87 -0.85
CA ASP A 30 9.17 13.88 -0.14
C ASP A 30 9.11 13.66 1.38
N LEU A 31 10.12 12.99 1.93
CA LEU A 31 10.17 12.70 3.36
C LEU A 31 10.34 13.96 4.23
N SER A 32 10.79 15.09 3.66
CA SER A 32 10.98 16.33 4.40
C SER A 32 9.66 16.97 4.83
N VAL A 33 8.56 16.64 4.15
CA VAL A 33 7.22 17.14 4.50
C VAL A 33 6.55 16.34 5.60
N ILE A 34 7.19 15.29 6.15
CA ILE A 34 6.65 14.50 7.26
C ILE A 34 7.19 15.05 8.59
N PRO A 35 6.36 15.74 9.41
CA PRO A 35 6.77 16.19 10.73
C PRO A 35 7.32 15.06 11.60
N ASP A 36 8.39 15.35 12.34
CA ASP A 36 8.99 14.41 13.29
C ASP A 36 7.99 13.88 14.33
N THR A 37 6.99 14.69 14.69
CA THR A 37 5.91 14.28 15.61
C THR A 37 5.14 13.07 15.07
N TRP A 38 4.94 12.98 13.75
CA TRP A 38 4.26 11.84 13.15
C TRP A 38 5.17 10.63 13.03
N ILE A 39 6.48 10.81 12.84
CA ILE A 39 7.46 9.71 12.91
C ILE A 39 7.50 9.13 14.33
N THR A 40 7.57 9.98 15.37
CA THR A 40 7.52 9.54 16.76
C THR A 40 6.22 8.84 17.08
N LYS A 41 5.09 9.37 16.63
CA LYS A 41 3.78 8.76 16.86
C LYS A 41 3.63 7.43 16.14
N ALA A 42 4.13 7.32 14.91
CA ALA A 42 4.13 6.06 14.16
C ALA A 42 4.90 4.96 14.91
N LYS A 43 6.08 5.27 15.46
CA LYS A 43 6.88 4.33 16.27
C LYS A 43 6.19 3.91 17.56
N ALA A 44 5.45 4.82 18.19
CA ALA A 44 4.79 4.57 19.47
C ALA A 44 3.46 3.81 19.30
N ASP A 45 2.71 4.11 18.24
CA ASP A 45 1.31 3.72 18.15
C ASP A 45 1.06 2.63 17.10
N LEU A 46 1.89 2.50 16.06
CA LEU A 46 1.62 1.53 14.99
C LEU A 46 2.25 0.17 15.29
N HIS A 47 1.39 -0.84 15.23
CA HIS A 47 1.70 -2.25 15.42
C HIS A 47 1.20 -3.00 14.20
N ILE A 48 2.09 -3.11 13.22
CA ILE A 48 1.75 -3.50 11.85
C ILE A 48 2.07 -4.98 11.66
N VAL A 49 1.17 -5.70 10.99
CA VAL A 49 1.48 -6.99 10.36
C VAL A 49 1.48 -6.78 8.85
N TYR A 50 2.55 -7.25 8.20
CA TYR A 50 2.74 -7.17 6.76
C TYR A 50 3.08 -8.54 6.19
N GLU A 51 2.15 -9.08 5.40
CA GLU A 51 2.34 -10.32 4.65
C GLU A 51 2.61 -10.01 3.18
N HIS A 52 3.60 -10.69 2.62
CA HIS A 52 4.03 -10.50 1.24
C HIS A 52 4.83 -11.68 0.75
N THR A 53 5.03 -11.82 -0.55
CA THR A 53 6.13 -12.64 -1.08
C THR A 53 6.85 -11.93 -2.20
N SER A 54 8.05 -12.42 -2.54
CA SER A 54 8.82 -12.04 -3.73
C SER A 54 8.92 -10.52 -3.91
N HIS A 55 8.04 -9.93 -4.73
CA HIS A 55 8.02 -8.52 -5.05
C HIS A 55 7.68 -7.61 -3.86
N GLY A 56 6.77 -8.03 -2.98
CA GLY A 56 6.40 -7.22 -1.81
C GLY A 56 7.53 -7.02 -0.79
N SER A 57 8.63 -7.79 -0.91
CA SER A 57 9.83 -7.62 -0.08
C SER A 57 10.55 -6.28 -0.31
N GLN A 58 10.31 -5.62 -1.44
CA GLN A 58 10.93 -4.33 -1.76
C GLN A 58 10.63 -3.25 -0.70
N LEU A 59 9.44 -3.27 -0.10
CA LEU A 59 9.09 -2.36 1.00
C LEU A 59 10.04 -2.57 2.20
N ILE A 60 10.32 -3.83 2.55
CA ILE A 60 11.25 -4.18 3.64
C ILE A 60 12.68 -3.75 3.28
N SER A 61 13.15 -4.02 2.05
CA SER A 61 14.46 -3.57 1.58
C SER A 61 14.61 -2.05 1.64
N GLY A 62 13.58 -1.31 1.25
CA GLY A 62 13.51 0.15 1.37
C GLY A 62 13.61 0.61 2.82
N MET A 63 12.84 0.00 3.73
CA MET A 63 12.89 0.31 5.17
C MET A 63 14.27 0.02 5.78
N ASP A 64 14.93 -1.07 5.39
CA ASP A 64 16.31 -1.37 5.79
C ASP A 64 17.30 -0.34 5.26
N GLY A 65 17.08 0.16 4.05
CA GLY A 65 17.81 1.29 3.48
C GLY A 65 17.70 2.55 4.34
N LEU A 66 16.47 3.00 4.61
CA LEU A 66 16.20 4.18 5.43
C LEU A 66 16.76 4.03 6.85
N LYS A 67 16.66 2.84 7.45
CA LYS A 67 17.22 2.55 8.77
C LYS A 67 18.74 2.65 8.81
N ASN A 68 19.41 2.12 7.79
CA ASN A 68 20.86 2.05 7.73
C ASN A 68 21.52 3.29 7.10
N PHE A 69 20.73 4.22 6.56
CA PHE A 69 21.24 5.44 5.94
C PHE A 69 21.84 6.37 7.01
N PRO A 70 23.14 6.71 6.93
CA PRO A 70 23.83 7.44 8.00
C PRO A 70 23.21 8.79 8.33
N ASP A 71 22.75 9.53 7.32
CA ASP A 71 22.24 10.90 7.47
C ASP A 71 20.94 10.95 8.28
N TYR A 72 20.15 9.88 8.27
CA TYR A 72 18.93 9.81 9.06
C TYR A 72 19.18 9.48 10.54
N ASN A 73 20.38 8.98 10.90
CA ASN A 73 20.80 8.77 12.29
C ASN A 73 19.73 8.10 13.17
N GLY A 74 19.09 7.03 12.67
CA GLY A 74 18.05 6.27 13.37
C GLY A 74 16.64 6.88 13.34
N LYS A 75 16.42 8.00 12.64
CA LYS A 75 15.10 8.63 12.46
C LYS A 75 14.06 7.63 11.94
N TYR A 76 14.43 6.79 10.97
CA TYR A 76 13.56 5.75 10.38
C TYR A 76 13.86 4.33 10.87
N ASN A 77 14.36 4.18 12.11
CA ASN A 77 14.50 2.85 12.71
C ASN A 77 13.18 2.07 12.69
N TRP A 78 13.28 0.81 12.32
CA TRP A 78 12.20 -0.17 12.38
C TRP A 78 12.70 -1.52 12.91
N SER A 79 11.78 -2.32 13.43
CA SER A 79 12.03 -3.65 14.00
C SER A 79 11.02 -4.66 13.50
N ASN A 80 11.48 -5.87 13.19
CA ASN A 80 10.64 -6.98 12.77
C ASN A 80 9.85 -7.58 13.95
N THR A 81 8.84 -6.85 14.41
CA THR A 81 7.96 -7.20 15.53
C THR A 81 6.65 -6.45 15.39
N SER A 82 5.56 -7.04 15.89
CA SER A 82 4.29 -6.32 16.05
C SER A 82 4.15 -5.71 17.44
N SER A 83 4.96 -6.08 18.45
CA SER A 83 4.71 -5.74 19.85
C SER A 83 5.13 -4.33 20.30
N GLY A 84 5.95 -3.60 19.54
CA GLY A 84 6.40 -2.25 19.96
C GLY A 84 7.64 -2.22 20.83
N ASP A 85 8.47 -1.19 20.65
CA ASP A 85 9.45 -0.73 21.64
C ASP A 85 9.52 0.82 21.77
N ALA A 86 8.64 1.54 21.06
CA ALA A 86 8.58 3.00 20.93
C ALA A 86 9.84 3.69 20.34
N ALA A 87 10.97 3.00 20.22
CA ALA A 87 12.20 3.50 19.62
C ALA A 87 12.23 3.27 18.09
N SER A 88 11.47 2.28 17.62
CA SER A 88 11.42 1.83 16.24
C SER A 88 9.99 1.58 15.77
N LEU A 89 9.76 1.72 14.46
CA LEU A 89 8.49 1.34 13.86
C LEU A 89 8.33 -0.17 13.98
N SER A 90 7.20 -0.62 14.52
CA SER A 90 6.89 -2.04 14.68
C SER A 90 6.12 -2.55 13.48
N LEU A 91 6.82 -3.29 12.63
CA LEU A 91 6.26 -3.97 11.49
C LEU A 91 6.74 -5.41 11.52
N LYS A 92 5.80 -6.34 11.69
CA LYS A 92 6.04 -7.78 11.60
C LYS A 92 6.05 -8.19 10.13
N ASN A 93 7.25 -8.43 9.62
CA ASN A 93 7.51 -8.99 8.30
C ASN A 93 7.33 -10.52 8.40
N HIS A 94 6.18 -11.00 7.93
CA HIS A 94 5.66 -12.35 8.15
C HIS A 94 5.37 -12.69 9.61
N ASP A 95 4.09 -12.93 9.90
CA ASP A 95 3.58 -13.54 11.11
C ASP A 95 3.10 -14.98 10.82
N ASP A 96 2.46 -15.61 11.81
CA ASP A 96 1.87 -16.96 11.69
C ASP A 96 0.57 -16.95 10.84
N LEU A 97 0.59 -16.28 9.69
CA LEU A 97 -0.47 -16.22 8.70
C LEU A 97 -0.12 -17.11 7.51
N SER A 98 -1.10 -17.84 6.99
CA SER A 98 -0.94 -18.70 5.82
C SER A 98 -2.19 -18.65 4.95
N PRO A 99 -2.08 -18.54 3.62
CA PRO A 99 -0.84 -18.42 2.84
C PRO A 99 -0.19 -17.04 3.02
N ASN A 100 1.06 -16.88 2.58
CA ASN A 100 1.88 -15.74 2.96
C ASN A 100 1.75 -14.52 2.01
N ASP A 101 0.84 -14.58 1.02
CA ASP A 101 0.69 -13.57 -0.03
C ASP A 101 -0.71 -13.61 -0.65
N LEU A 102 -1.21 -12.45 -1.12
CA LEU A 102 -2.52 -12.34 -1.77
C LEU A 102 -2.63 -13.23 -3.02
N SER A 103 -1.59 -13.30 -3.85
CA SER A 103 -1.57 -14.11 -5.08
C SER A 103 -1.61 -15.62 -4.78
N GLN A 104 -1.25 -16.03 -3.57
CA GLN A 104 -1.33 -17.44 -3.15
C GLN A 104 -2.65 -17.76 -2.46
N GLY A 105 -3.23 -16.78 -1.77
CA GLY A 105 -4.44 -16.93 -0.96
C GLY A 105 -5.73 -16.45 -1.58
N ASP A 106 -5.73 -15.97 -2.81
CA ASP A 106 -6.94 -15.55 -3.52
C ASP A 106 -7.80 -16.74 -4.01
N ARG A 107 -8.04 -17.71 -3.14
CA ARG A 107 -8.91 -18.87 -3.32
C ARG A 107 -9.94 -18.89 -2.20
N ASP A 108 -11.09 -19.47 -2.47
CA ASP A 108 -12.16 -19.69 -1.51
C ASP A 108 -12.35 -21.21 -1.39
N ASN A 109 -11.53 -21.85 -0.54
CA ASN A 109 -11.54 -23.32 -0.44
C ASN A 109 -12.70 -23.85 0.42
N ASP A 110 -13.23 -23.03 1.33
CA ASP A 110 -14.31 -23.42 2.24
C ASP A 110 -15.71 -23.04 1.72
N GLY A 111 -15.79 -22.25 0.65
CA GLY A 111 -17.01 -21.83 -0.02
C GLY A 111 -17.72 -20.68 0.68
N ASN A 112 -17.03 -19.92 1.54
CA ASN A 112 -17.63 -18.87 2.37
C ASN A 112 -17.72 -17.50 1.67
N THR A 113 -17.30 -17.38 0.40
CA THR A 113 -17.22 -16.17 -0.44
C THR A 113 -15.94 -15.35 -0.29
N TYR A 114 -15.17 -15.55 0.78
CA TYR A 114 -13.95 -14.82 1.10
C TYR A 114 -12.70 -15.63 0.71
N ALA A 115 -11.60 -14.91 0.55
CA ALA A 115 -10.31 -15.50 0.23
C ALA A 115 -9.64 -16.12 1.47
N ASP A 116 -8.91 -17.22 1.30
CA ASP A 116 -8.21 -17.94 2.38
C ASP A 116 -7.28 -17.02 3.21
N TRP A 117 -6.61 -16.05 2.57
CA TRP A 117 -5.75 -15.08 3.29
C TRP A 117 -6.56 -14.22 4.27
N ALA A 118 -7.82 -13.94 3.95
CA ALA A 118 -8.71 -13.16 4.79
C ALA A 118 -9.20 -13.99 5.97
N ASP A 119 -9.54 -15.26 5.76
CA ASP A 119 -9.90 -16.17 6.84
C ASP A 119 -8.76 -16.34 7.84
N SER A 120 -7.53 -16.51 7.35
CA SER A 120 -6.34 -16.57 8.20
C SER A 120 -6.10 -15.26 8.96
N THR A 121 -6.30 -14.12 8.30
CA THR A 121 -6.23 -12.81 8.96
C THR A 121 -7.26 -12.68 10.07
N ALA A 122 -8.49 -13.14 9.84
CA ALA A 122 -9.55 -13.13 10.84
C ALA A 122 -9.19 -14.01 12.04
N ALA A 123 -8.80 -15.26 11.80
CA ALA A 123 -8.38 -16.20 12.84
C ALA A 123 -7.19 -15.70 13.66
N PHE A 124 -6.25 -14.99 13.04
CA PHE A 124 -5.16 -14.31 13.72
C PHE A 124 -5.67 -13.19 14.64
N LEU A 125 -6.49 -12.27 14.12
CA LEU A 125 -6.98 -11.12 14.87
C LEU A 125 -7.95 -11.50 16.02
N GLU A 126 -8.60 -12.66 15.95
CA GLU A 126 -9.47 -13.16 17.03
C GLU A 126 -8.70 -13.48 18.33
N LYS A 127 -7.42 -13.87 18.23
CA LYS A 127 -6.62 -14.26 19.40
C LYS A 127 -6.25 -13.04 20.24
N THR A 128 -6.47 -13.13 21.56
CA THR A 128 -6.19 -12.02 22.49
C THR A 128 -4.72 -11.60 22.53
N GLU A 129 -3.80 -12.53 22.23
CA GLU A 129 -2.36 -12.26 22.11
C GLU A 129 -1.98 -11.32 20.95
N HIS A 130 -2.90 -11.06 20.01
CA HIS A 130 -2.71 -10.14 18.88
C HIS A 130 -3.55 -8.87 18.99
N TYR A 131 -4.13 -8.56 20.16
CA TYR A 131 -4.96 -7.36 20.33
C TYR A 131 -4.17 -6.04 20.27
N HIS A 132 -2.83 -6.09 20.36
CA HIS A 132 -1.97 -4.94 20.10
C HIS A 132 -1.89 -4.58 18.61
N VAL A 133 -2.10 -5.54 17.70
CA VAL A 133 -2.07 -5.29 16.25
C VAL A 133 -3.21 -4.37 15.85
N ASN A 134 -2.86 -3.26 15.21
CA ASN A 134 -3.81 -2.23 14.81
C ASN A 134 -3.72 -1.83 13.34
N VAL A 135 -2.77 -2.37 12.58
CA VAL A 135 -2.68 -2.21 11.14
C VAL A 135 -2.38 -3.55 10.47
N VAL A 136 -3.12 -3.87 9.42
CA VAL A 136 -2.88 -5.04 8.57
C VAL A 136 -2.65 -4.56 7.13
N LEU A 137 -1.56 -5.05 6.54
CA LEU A 137 -1.20 -4.86 5.14
C LEU A 137 -0.82 -6.22 4.54
N TRP A 138 -1.24 -6.45 3.30
CA TRP A 138 -0.90 -7.65 2.53
C TRP A 138 -0.50 -7.23 1.14
N SER A 139 0.57 -7.76 0.55
CA SER A 139 0.97 -7.46 -0.83
C SER A 139 0.52 -8.51 -1.85
N TRP A 140 0.57 -8.13 -3.12
CA TRP A 140 0.52 -9.02 -4.26
C TRP A 140 1.93 -9.38 -4.72
N CYS A 141 2.22 -10.67 -4.92
CA CYS A 141 3.40 -11.07 -5.70
C CYS A 141 3.22 -10.70 -7.18
N ASN A 142 2.05 -11.00 -7.75
CA ASN A 142 1.63 -10.54 -9.06
C ASN A 142 0.10 -10.50 -9.07
N ILE A 143 -0.48 -9.36 -9.44
CA ILE A 143 -1.93 -9.18 -9.42
C ILE A 143 -2.61 -9.76 -10.67
N ALA A 144 -1.90 -10.03 -11.77
CA ALA A 144 -2.50 -10.51 -13.02
C ALA A 144 -3.35 -11.77 -12.84
N HIS A 145 -4.55 -11.75 -13.41
CA HIS A 145 -5.52 -12.85 -13.44
C HIS A 145 -6.14 -13.24 -12.08
N HIS A 146 -6.01 -12.41 -11.05
CA HIS A 146 -6.65 -12.58 -9.75
C HIS A 146 -8.10 -12.04 -9.69
N ASP A 147 -8.89 -12.53 -8.74
CA ASP A 147 -10.28 -12.13 -8.52
C ASP A 147 -10.32 -10.89 -7.61
N ILE A 148 -10.07 -9.71 -8.20
CA ILE A 148 -10.13 -8.45 -7.46
C ILE A 148 -11.48 -8.22 -6.78
N PRO A 149 -12.64 -8.53 -7.38
CA PRO A 149 -13.90 -8.49 -6.66
C PRO A 149 -13.91 -9.32 -5.36
N ARG A 150 -13.28 -10.50 -5.32
CA ARG A 150 -13.11 -11.28 -4.08
C ARG A 150 -12.21 -10.57 -3.09
N TYR A 151 -11.03 -10.11 -3.51
CA TYR A 151 -10.14 -9.33 -2.67
C TYR A 151 -10.86 -8.16 -1.99
N LEU A 152 -11.60 -7.36 -2.76
CA LEU A 152 -12.33 -6.21 -2.24
C LEU A 152 -13.41 -6.63 -1.23
N ARG A 153 -14.19 -7.68 -1.53
CA ARG A 153 -15.18 -8.21 -0.57
C ARG A 153 -14.54 -8.73 0.71
N SER A 154 -13.39 -9.39 0.62
CA SER A 154 -12.62 -9.89 1.76
C SER A 154 -12.06 -8.77 2.63
N MET A 155 -11.48 -7.73 2.03
CA MET A 155 -11.02 -6.54 2.75
C MET A 155 -12.18 -5.85 3.49
N GLU A 156 -13.32 -5.66 2.81
CA GLU A 156 -14.51 -5.06 3.42
C GLU A 156 -15.11 -5.91 4.54
N TRP A 157 -15.06 -7.23 4.41
CA TRP A 157 -15.47 -8.15 5.47
C TRP A 157 -14.58 -8.02 6.70
N LEU A 158 -13.25 -8.03 6.53
CA LEU A 158 -12.30 -7.82 7.63
C LEU A 158 -12.49 -6.46 8.32
N ILE A 159 -12.73 -5.40 7.55
CA ILE A 159 -13.06 -4.07 8.08
C ILE A 159 -14.38 -4.14 8.87
N GLY A 160 -15.41 -4.81 8.34
CA GLY A 160 -16.69 -4.99 9.02
C GLY A 160 -16.61 -5.81 10.32
N LEU A 161 -15.65 -6.72 10.43
CA LEU A 161 -15.40 -7.49 11.65
C LEU A 161 -14.56 -6.70 12.66
N PHE A 162 -13.41 -6.18 12.23
CA PHE A 162 -12.32 -5.77 13.12
C PHE A 162 -12.01 -4.27 13.06
N GLY A 163 -12.55 -3.55 12.08
CA GLY A 163 -12.40 -2.11 11.95
C GLY A 163 -13.15 -1.34 13.04
N LYS A 164 -12.99 -0.01 13.06
CA LYS A 164 -13.70 0.85 14.01
C LYS A 164 -15.22 0.70 13.85
N GLY A 165 -15.89 0.23 14.92
CA GLY A 165 -17.32 -0.06 14.89
C GLY A 165 -17.68 -1.41 14.27
N GLY A 166 -16.70 -2.27 14.04
CA GLY A 166 -16.90 -3.64 13.54
C GLY A 166 -17.65 -4.53 14.54
N SER A 167 -18.13 -5.67 14.04
CA SER A 167 -19.00 -6.59 14.79
C SER A 167 -18.27 -7.49 15.78
N HIS A 168 -16.96 -7.70 15.64
CA HIS A 168 -16.18 -8.51 16.58
C HIS A 168 -15.91 -7.73 17.88
N ALA A 169 -15.98 -8.40 19.04
CA ALA A 169 -15.85 -7.76 20.35
C ALA A 169 -14.56 -6.93 20.52
N ARG A 170 -13.44 -7.39 19.92
CA ARG A 170 -12.17 -6.66 19.93
C ARG A 170 -12.27 -5.27 19.33
N ALA A 171 -13.11 -5.07 18.30
CA ALA A 171 -13.21 -3.81 17.57
C ALA A 171 -13.64 -2.62 18.44
N ALA A 172 -14.32 -2.88 19.56
CA ALA A 172 -14.75 -1.84 20.50
C ALA A 172 -13.58 -1.19 21.26
N LEU A 173 -12.50 -1.94 21.50
CA LEU A 173 -11.34 -1.50 22.30
C LEU A 173 -10.03 -1.49 21.51
N HIS A 174 -9.93 -2.34 20.49
CA HIS A 174 -8.75 -2.62 19.67
C HIS A 174 -9.11 -2.70 18.18
N PRO A 175 -9.64 -1.61 17.58
CA PRO A 175 -9.96 -1.59 16.16
C PRO A 175 -8.69 -1.70 15.30
N VAL A 176 -8.81 -2.33 14.13
CA VAL A 176 -7.73 -2.46 13.14
C VAL A 176 -8.02 -1.60 11.91
N GLN A 177 -6.98 -0.97 11.39
CA GLN A 177 -6.97 -0.36 10.07
C GLN A 177 -6.43 -1.37 9.05
N PHE A 178 -7.09 -1.44 7.90
CA PHE A 178 -6.68 -2.30 6.79
C PHE A 178 -6.21 -1.41 5.65
N VAL A 179 -4.98 -1.65 5.19
CA VAL A 179 -4.36 -0.90 4.09
C VAL A 179 -4.49 -1.71 2.82
N PHE A 180 -5.14 -1.12 1.81
CA PHE A 180 -5.20 -1.69 0.47
C PHE A 180 -3.89 -1.42 -0.25
N ILE A 181 -3.52 -2.29 -1.19
CA ILE A 181 -2.32 -2.13 -2.00
C ILE A 181 -2.60 -2.61 -3.43
N THR A 182 -2.04 -1.91 -4.40
CA THR A 182 -1.99 -2.37 -5.80
C THR A 182 -0.86 -3.38 -6.01
N GLY A 183 -0.90 -4.17 -7.08
CA GLY A 183 0.25 -4.98 -7.49
C GLY A 183 1.36 -4.14 -8.14
N HIS A 184 2.25 -4.81 -8.87
CA HIS A 184 3.30 -4.18 -9.69
C HIS A 184 2.88 -4.10 -11.17
N ALA A 185 3.67 -3.39 -11.98
CA ALA A 185 3.48 -3.35 -13.44
C ALA A 185 4.00 -4.64 -14.13
N ASN A 186 3.30 -5.14 -15.15
CA ASN A 186 3.68 -6.38 -15.87
C ASN A 186 4.31 -6.17 -17.26
N GLY A 187 4.52 -4.93 -17.68
CA GLY A 187 5.09 -4.64 -19.01
C GLY A 187 4.12 -4.83 -20.18
N GLY A 188 2.81 -4.94 -19.94
CA GLY A 188 1.81 -4.87 -21.00
C GLY A 188 1.39 -3.43 -21.33
N GLY A 189 1.62 -2.52 -20.38
CA GLY A 189 1.29 -1.11 -20.46
C GLY A 189 -0.13 -0.79 -19.97
N GLU A 190 -0.66 0.35 -20.39
CA GLU A 190 -1.98 0.81 -19.94
C GLU A 190 -3.08 -0.20 -20.29
N ASN A 191 -3.95 -0.47 -19.32
CA ASN A 191 -5.04 -1.46 -19.39
C ASN A 191 -4.59 -2.91 -19.59
N ASP A 192 -3.33 -3.24 -19.32
CA ASP A 192 -2.89 -4.64 -19.27
C ASP A 192 -3.53 -5.42 -18.09
N SER A 193 -3.15 -6.68 -17.94
CA SER A 193 -3.69 -7.55 -16.90
C SER A 193 -3.41 -7.07 -15.48
N SER A 194 -2.35 -6.28 -15.25
CA SER A 194 -2.06 -5.65 -13.94
C SER A 194 -2.78 -4.31 -13.78
N ASP A 195 -2.66 -3.41 -14.75
CA ASP A 195 -3.22 -2.06 -14.65
C ASP A 195 -4.75 -2.09 -14.54
N ALA A 196 -5.39 -2.95 -15.32
CA ALA A 196 -6.85 -3.08 -15.26
C ALA A 196 -7.36 -3.53 -13.88
N GLN A 197 -6.57 -4.31 -13.14
CA GLN A 197 -6.88 -4.77 -11.80
C GLN A 197 -6.55 -3.73 -10.73
N ASN A 198 -5.39 -3.09 -10.84
CA ASN A 198 -4.99 -1.98 -9.96
C ASN A 198 -6.03 -0.85 -9.98
N ARG A 199 -6.59 -0.54 -11.16
CA ARG A 199 -7.67 0.44 -11.30
C ARG A 199 -8.95 0.08 -10.52
N LEU A 200 -9.28 -1.20 -10.37
CA LEU A 200 -10.42 -1.62 -9.55
C LEU A 200 -10.18 -1.33 -8.06
N ILE A 201 -8.95 -1.56 -7.58
CA ILE A 201 -8.56 -1.26 -6.19
C ILE A 201 -8.59 0.24 -5.94
N ARG A 202 -7.95 1.03 -6.82
CA ARG A 202 -7.94 2.51 -6.74
C ARG A 202 -9.35 3.08 -6.66
N GLU A 203 -10.23 2.64 -7.56
CA GLU A 203 -11.62 3.10 -7.59
C GLU A 203 -12.38 2.70 -6.33
N HIS A 204 -12.18 1.49 -5.82
CA HIS A 204 -12.77 1.05 -4.57
C HIS A 204 -12.33 1.91 -3.39
N CYS A 205 -11.03 2.18 -3.25
CA CYS A 205 -10.51 2.99 -2.16
C CYS A 205 -11.01 4.43 -2.20
N ARG A 206 -11.06 5.02 -3.40
CA ARG A 206 -11.62 6.37 -3.61
C ARG A 206 -13.10 6.44 -3.31
N THR A 207 -13.88 5.42 -3.67
CA THR A 207 -15.33 5.42 -3.48
C THR A 207 -15.77 5.12 -2.04
N HIS A 208 -14.96 4.37 -1.29
CA HIS A 208 -15.30 3.91 0.05
C HIS A 208 -14.51 4.60 1.17
N ASP A 209 -13.67 5.59 0.86
CA ASP A 209 -12.79 6.26 1.84
C ASP A 209 -11.85 5.25 2.53
N ARG A 210 -11.07 4.52 1.74
CA ARG A 210 -10.07 3.55 2.24
C ARG A 210 -8.66 4.09 2.13
N ILE A 211 -7.78 3.46 2.91
CA ILE A 211 -6.34 3.71 2.91
C ILE A 211 -5.72 2.86 1.79
N LEU A 212 -4.99 3.48 0.88
CA LEU A 212 -4.33 2.85 -0.26
C LEU A 212 -2.83 3.17 -0.23
N PHE A 213 -2.00 2.14 -0.29
CA PHE A 213 -0.60 2.24 -0.70
C PHE A 213 -0.52 1.86 -2.18
N ASP A 214 -0.38 2.84 -3.07
CA ASP A 214 -0.44 2.64 -4.53
C ASP A 214 0.95 2.28 -5.08
N PHE A 215 1.36 1.04 -4.81
CA PHE A 215 2.66 0.51 -5.20
C PHE A 215 2.89 0.56 -6.72
N ALA A 216 1.86 0.27 -7.54
CA ALA A 216 1.96 0.32 -9.00
C ALA A 216 2.19 1.75 -9.48
N ASP A 217 1.53 2.73 -8.86
CA ASP A 217 1.74 4.11 -9.21
C ASP A 217 3.19 4.54 -8.92
N MET A 218 3.75 4.18 -7.76
CA MET A 218 5.17 4.44 -7.45
C MET A 218 6.15 3.83 -8.46
N GLU A 219 5.85 2.67 -9.04
CA GLU A 219 6.71 2.06 -10.08
C GLU A 219 6.54 2.68 -11.47
N ASN A 220 5.37 3.23 -11.74
CA ASN A 220 5.02 3.80 -13.03
C ASN A 220 5.57 5.22 -13.23
N TYR A 221 6.10 5.85 -12.18
CA TYR A 221 6.72 7.16 -12.24
C TYR A 221 8.14 7.12 -11.70
N ASP A 222 9.05 7.84 -12.36
CA ASP A 222 10.31 8.21 -11.71
C ASP A 222 10.10 9.39 -10.74
N PRO A 223 11.07 9.67 -9.84
CA PRO A 223 10.94 10.80 -8.91
C PRO A 223 10.90 12.19 -9.56
N ASP A 224 11.17 12.34 -10.86
CA ASP A 224 10.95 13.59 -11.60
C ASP A 224 9.54 13.69 -12.21
N ASN A 225 8.66 12.75 -11.87
CA ASN A 225 7.30 12.60 -12.41
C ASN A 225 7.25 12.22 -13.89
N ASN A 226 8.28 11.57 -14.44
CA ASN A 226 8.17 10.96 -15.77
C ASN A 226 7.34 9.68 -15.66
N TYR A 227 6.32 9.54 -16.50
CA TYR A 227 5.47 8.36 -16.56
C TYR A 227 6.04 7.29 -17.50
N TYR A 228 5.88 6.02 -17.14
CA TYR A 228 6.47 4.87 -17.85
C TYR A 228 5.51 3.71 -18.14
N LEU A 229 4.26 3.72 -17.64
CA LEU A 229 3.32 2.64 -17.96
C LEU A 229 2.93 2.65 -19.45
N ASP A 230 2.84 3.82 -20.08
CA ASP A 230 2.66 3.97 -21.53
C ASP A 230 3.83 3.39 -22.35
N LYS A 231 4.99 3.21 -21.71
CA LYS A 231 6.20 2.58 -22.25
C LYS A 231 6.39 1.15 -21.74
N LYS A 232 5.33 0.50 -21.23
CA LYS A 232 5.36 -0.90 -20.82
C LYS A 232 6.43 -1.18 -19.76
N VAL A 233 6.47 -0.36 -18.72
CA VAL A 233 7.35 -0.62 -17.58
C VAL A 233 7.04 -1.98 -16.93
N THR A 234 8.08 -2.71 -16.57
CA THR A 234 7.99 -3.98 -15.82
C THR A 234 8.25 -3.74 -14.33
N ASP A 235 8.00 -4.77 -13.52
CA ASP A 235 8.34 -4.86 -12.09
C ASP A 235 9.81 -4.59 -11.76
N ALA A 236 10.72 -4.91 -12.69
CA ALA A 236 12.14 -4.58 -12.62
C ALA A 236 12.49 -3.19 -13.18
N LEU A 237 11.49 -2.33 -13.44
CA LEU A 237 11.61 -0.94 -13.88
C LEU A 237 12.19 -0.77 -15.29
N PHE A 238 12.25 -1.86 -16.08
CA PHE A 238 12.62 -1.79 -17.50
C PHE A 238 11.43 -1.35 -18.34
N TYR A 239 11.67 -0.56 -19.39
CA TYR A 239 10.63 -0.01 -20.26
C TYR A 239 11.08 0.04 -21.72
N ASP A 240 10.13 0.17 -22.65
CA ASP A 240 10.35 0.27 -24.08
C ASP A 240 10.74 1.71 -24.48
N LYS A 241 12.03 1.95 -24.74
CA LYS A 241 12.51 3.23 -25.27
C LYS A 241 12.62 3.20 -26.78
N THR A 242 13.28 2.17 -27.31
CA THR A 242 13.40 1.92 -28.76
C THR A 242 13.11 0.47 -29.13
N HIS A 243 13.41 -0.44 -28.23
CA HIS A 243 13.16 -1.87 -28.35
C HIS A 243 12.44 -2.37 -27.09
N SER A 244 12.11 -3.66 -27.05
CA SER A 244 11.43 -4.19 -25.87
C SER A 244 12.36 -4.14 -24.66
N HIS A 245 11.96 -3.43 -23.61
CA HIS A 245 12.62 -3.35 -22.31
C HIS A 245 14.12 -2.96 -22.40
N ASP A 246 14.48 -2.04 -23.29
CA ASP A 246 15.88 -1.65 -23.56
C ASP A 246 16.40 -0.51 -22.66
N ALA A 247 15.55 0.08 -21.84
CA ALA A 247 15.91 1.12 -20.88
C ALA A 247 15.36 0.79 -19.49
N ASN A 248 15.96 1.39 -18.46
CA ASN A 248 15.54 1.20 -17.07
C ASN A 248 15.45 2.57 -16.40
N TRP A 249 14.26 2.98 -15.97
CA TRP A 249 14.05 4.36 -15.53
C TRP A 249 14.83 4.67 -14.25
N ALA A 250 14.95 3.71 -13.32
CA ALA A 250 15.70 3.91 -12.08
C ALA A 250 17.19 4.13 -12.36
N SER A 251 17.77 3.34 -13.26
CA SER A 251 19.17 3.51 -13.67
C SER A 251 19.41 4.85 -14.37
N GLU A 252 18.48 5.28 -15.23
CA GLU A 252 18.55 6.58 -15.90
C GLU A 252 18.38 7.75 -14.91
N TYR A 253 17.44 7.65 -13.97
CA TYR A 253 17.24 8.63 -12.90
C TYR A 253 18.53 8.79 -12.08
N LEU A 254 19.09 7.69 -11.57
CA LEU A 254 20.32 7.73 -10.79
C LEU A 254 21.51 8.35 -11.55
N ALA A 255 21.58 8.15 -12.87
CA ALA A 255 22.62 8.77 -13.70
C ALA A 255 22.42 10.28 -13.87
N ARG A 256 21.17 10.77 -13.83
CA ARG A 256 20.84 12.20 -13.91
C ARG A 256 20.98 12.92 -12.57
N HIS A 257 20.88 12.19 -11.46
CA HIS A 257 20.87 12.70 -10.08
C HIS A 257 22.06 12.19 -9.23
N PRO A 258 23.32 12.31 -9.69
CA PRO A 258 24.46 11.76 -8.96
C PRO A 258 24.66 12.48 -7.62
N GLY A 259 24.82 11.70 -6.56
CA GLY A 259 25.11 12.22 -5.21
C GLY A 259 23.90 12.80 -4.46
N GLU A 260 22.70 12.80 -5.07
CA GLU A 260 21.47 13.13 -4.35
C GLU A 260 21.10 12.03 -3.33
N GLU A 261 20.17 12.33 -2.44
CA GLU A 261 19.78 11.43 -1.34
C GLU A 261 19.38 10.04 -1.83
N LEU A 262 18.48 9.95 -2.81
CA LEU A 262 18.06 8.66 -3.38
C LEU A 262 19.22 7.93 -4.06
N TYR A 263 20.14 8.65 -4.71
CA TYR A 263 21.35 8.05 -5.27
C TYR A 263 22.22 7.41 -4.20
N ARG A 264 22.46 8.12 -3.10
CA ARG A 264 23.27 7.63 -1.98
C ARG A 264 22.57 6.48 -1.25
N LEU A 265 21.25 6.55 -1.10
CA LEU A 265 20.42 5.46 -0.57
C LEU A 265 20.55 4.19 -1.42
N THR A 266 20.52 4.29 -2.74
CA THR A 266 20.57 3.12 -3.64
C THR A 266 21.99 2.62 -3.90
N LYS A 267 22.93 3.50 -4.27
CA LYS A 267 24.30 3.09 -4.66
C LYS A 267 25.27 2.99 -3.49
N GLY A 268 24.91 3.56 -2.35
CA GLY A 268 25.80 3.67 -1.21
C GLY A 268 26.75 4.86 -1.32
N GLU A 269 27.31 5.23 -0.17
CA GLU A 269 28.37 6.22 -0.05
C GLU A 269 29.23 5.91 1.17
N GLY A 270 30.56 6.00 1.02
CA GLY A 270 31.50 5.70 2.11
C GLY A 270 31.37 4.25 2.59
N SER A 271 30.99 4.07 3.86
CA SER A 271 30.78 2.75 4.47
C SER A 271 29.37 2.19 4.28
N TYR A 272 28.41 3.01 3.86
CA TYR A 272 27.05 2.57 3.57
C TYR A 272 27.00 1.97 2.17
N ARG A 273 26.52 0.73 2.05
CA ARG A 273 26.61 -0.07 0.81
C ARG A 273 25.50 0.19 -0.20
N GLY A 274 24.49 0.98 0.18
CA GLY A 274 23.28 1.14 -0.63
C GLY A 274 22.28 0.00 -0.42
N ILE A 275 21.13 0.14 -1.06
CA ILE A 275 20.06 -0.86 -1.12
C ILE A 275 20.22 -1.62 -2.44
N THR A 276 20.24 -2.94 -2.37
CA THR A 276 20.27 -3.83 -3.55
C THR A 276 18.88 -4.31 -3.91
#